data_AF-A0A1H7QYS2-F1
#
_entry.id   AF-A0A1H7QYS2-F1
#
_cell.length_a   1.000
_cell.length_b   1.000
_cell.length_c   1.000
_cell.angle_alpha   90.00
_cell.angle_beta   90.00
_cell.angle_gamma   90.00
#
_symmetry.space_group_name_H-M   'P 1'
#
loop_
_entity.id
_entity.type
_entity.pdbx_description
1 polymer ?
#
loop_
_entity_poly.entity_id
_entity_poly.type
_entity_poly.pdbx_seq_one_letter_code
_entity_poly.pdbx_strand_id
1 'polypeptide(L)' 'MLNSIQHFIENGVPNLQKASKDFSENPKDFAGFVSRVRNEALQMALDYISETLSTCNQILKDSPIRREKWEVVRTD' A
#
# COMPACT_ATOMS: atom_id res chain seq x y z
N MET A 1 -0.69 -0.54 9.83
CA MET A 1 -0.50 -1.69 8.92
C MET A 1 -1.80 -2.41 8.60
N LEU A 2 -2.79 -2.42 9.53
CA LEU A 2 -4.07 -3.10 9.31
C LEU A 2 -4.92 -2.42 8.24
N ASN A 3 -4.84 -1.10 8.09
CA ASN A 3 -5.69 -0.37 7.16
C ASN A 3 -5.27 -0.62 5.71
N SER A 4 -3.97 -0.61 5.40
CA SER A 4 -3.45 -0.92 4.05
C SER A 4 -3.77 -2.36 3.63
N ILE A 5 -3.64 -3.33 4.55
CA ILE A 5 -4.00 -4.73 4.29
C ILE A 5 -5.50 -4.86 4.03
N GLN A 6 -6.33 -4.26 4.87
CA GLN A 6 -7.79 -4.30 4.71
C GLN A 6 -8.21 -3.65 3.38
N HIS A 7 -7.63 -2.49 3.05
CA HIS A 7 -7.86 -1.82 1.78
C HIS A 7 -7.50 -2.70 0.58
N PHE A 8 -6.37 -3.42 0.65
CA PHE A 8 -6.01 -4.37 -0.40
C PHE A 8 -6.99 -5.54 -0.51
N ILE A 9 -7.47 -6.08 0.61
CA ILE A 9 -8.48 -7.15 0.61
C ILE A 9 -9.79 -6.67 -0.02
N GLU A 10 -10.23 -5.45 0.30
CA GLU A 10 -11.50 -4.89 -0.18
C GLU A 10 -11.45 -4.44 -1.64
N ASN A 11 -10.30 -3.99 -2.13
CA ASN A 11 -10.18 -3.35 -3.45
C ASN A 11 -9.20 -4.07 -4.38
N GLY A 12 -7.98 -4.33 -3.90
CA GLY A 12 -6.91 -4.95 -4.70
C GLY A 12 -7.21 -6.40 -5.09
N VAL A 13 -7.72 -7.21 -4.14
CA VAL A 13 -8.09 -8.62 -4.42
C VAL A 13 -9.19 -8.71 -5.49
N PRO A 14 -10.32 -7.97 -5.40
CA PRO A 14 -11.30 -7.91 -6.48
C PRO A 14 -10.72 -7.45 -7.82
N ASN A 15 -9.80 -6.48 -7.82
CA ASN A 15 -9.16 -5.99 -9.05
C ASN A 15 -8.30 -7.08 -9.71
N LEU A 16 -7.55 -7.86 -8.93
CA LEU A 16 -6.77 -9.00 -9.43
C LEU A 16 -7.65 -10.13 -9.96
N GLN A 17 -8.76 -10.43 -9.28
CA GLN A 17 -9.75 -11.40 -9.74
C GLN A 17 -10.36 -10.97 -11.08
N LYS A 18 -10.72 -9.69 -11.20
CA LYS A 18 -11.23 -9.11 -12.45
C LYS A 18 -10.19 -9.17 -13.57
N ALA A 19 -8.94 -8.79 -13.30
CA ALA A 19 -7.86 -8.88 -14.29
C ALA A 19 -7.66 -10.32 -14.80
N SER A 20 -7.74 -11.30 -13.91
CA SER A 20 -7.62 -12.71 -14.27
C SER A 20 -8.81 -13.20 -15.11
N LYS A 21 -10.03 -12.78 -14.74
CA LYS A 21 -11.25 -13.10 -15.50
C LYS A 21 -11.20 -12.49 -16.90
N ASP A 22 -10.96 -11.17 -17.00
CA ASP A 22 -10.91 -10.44 -18.26
C ASP A 22 -9.88 -11.05 -19.23
N PHE A 23 -8.70 -11.42 -18.71
CA PHE A 23 -7.66 -12.05 -19.53
C PHE A 23 -8.01 -13.48 -19.95
N SER A 24 -8.67 -14.26 -19.08
CA SER A 24 -9.11 -15.62 -19.43
C SER A 24 -10.19 -15.62 -20.51
N GLU A 25 -11.07 -14.62 -20.50
CA GLU A 25 -12.12 -14.46 -21.52
C GLU A 25 -11.56 -13.94 -22.85
N ASN A 26 -10.51 -13.11 -22.83
CA ASN A 26 -9.88 -12.57 -24.03
C ASN A 26 -8.35 -12.40 -23.86
N PRO A 27 -7.54 -13.45 -24.12
CA PRO A 27 -6.11 -13.47 -23.79
C PRO A 27 -5.21 -12.70 -24.77
N LYS A 28 -5.79 -11.80 -25.58
CA LYS A 28 -5.07 -11.07 -26.64
C LYS A 28 -4.17 -9.95 -26.08
N ASP A 29 -4.47 -9.43 -24.90
CA ASP A 29 -3.73 -8.35 -24.27
C ASP A 29 -2.91 -8.82 -23.05
N PHE A 30 -1.81 -9.51 -23.33
CA PHE A 30 -0.89 -9.98 -22.29
C PHE A 30 -0.21 -8.84 -21.53
N ALA A 31 0.20 -7.79 -22.25
CA ALA A 31 0.90 -6.65 -21.65
C ALA A 31 0.00 -5.89 -20.67
N GLY A 32 -1.28 -5.70 -21.03
CA GLY A 32 -2.29 -5.10 -20.17
C GLY A 32 -2.55 -5.93 -18.91
N PHE A 33 -2.69 -7.26 -19.04
CA PHE A 33 -2.85 -8.14 -17.88
C PHE A 33 -1.66 -8.03 -16.91
N VAL A 34 -0.42 -8.19 -17.41
CA VAL A 34 0.79 -8.08 -16.58
C VAL A 34 0.88 -6.71 -15.91
N SER A 35 0.56 -5.63 -16.64
CA SER A 35 0.61 -4.27 -16.10
C SER A 35 -0.41 -4.07 -14.97
N ARG A 36 -1.63 -4.59 -15.11
CA ARG A 36 -2.66 -4.50 -14.06
C ARG A 36 -2.24 -5.23 -12.79
N VAL A 37 -1.78 -6.49 -12.93
CA VAL A 37 -1.32 -7.28 -11.78
C VAL A 37 -0.14 -6.60 -11.08
N ARG A 38 0.85 -6.12 -11.86
CA ARG A 38 2.01 -5.41 -11.31
C ARG A 38 1.60 -4.15 -10.54
N ASN A 39 0.72 -3.34 -11.13
CA ASN A 39 0.32 -2.07 -10.53
C ASN A 39 -0.46 -2.28 -9.23
N GLU A 40 -1.36 -3.26 -9.17
CA GLU A 40 -2.08 -3.59 -7.93
C GLU A 40 -1.13 -4.08 -6.82
N ALA A 41 -0.20 -4.97 -7.15
CA ALA A 41 0.79 -5.46 -6.18
C ALA A 41 1.71 -4.34 -5.69
N LEU A 42 2.14 -3.45 -6.59
CA LEU A 42 3.00 -2.33 -6.24
C LEU A 42 2.26 -1.32 -5.35
N GLN A 43 1.00 -1.01 -5.65
CA GLN A 43 0.20 -0.08 -4.85
C GLN A 43 0.04 -0.61 -3.42
N MET A 44 -0.30 -1.90 -3.26
CA MET A 44 -0.39 -2.54 -1.96
C MET A 44 0.91 -2.41 -1.15
N ALA A 45 2.05 -2.67 -1.79
CA ALA A 45 3.35 -2.55 -1.13
C ALA A 45 3.64 -1.10 -0.71
N LEU A 46 3.35 -0.13 -1.57
CA LEU A 46 3.54 1.30 -1.28
C LEU A 46 2.65 1.77 -0.12
N ASP A 47 1.37 1.39 -0.12
CA ASP A 47 0.43 1.73 0.95
C ASP A 47 0.89 1.13 2.29
N TYR A 48 1.33 -0.12 2.28
CA TYR A 48 1.84 -0.79 3.47
C TYR A 48 3.10 -0.13 4.03
N ILE A 49 4.06 0.21 3.16
CA ILE A 49 5.28 0.93 3.54
C ILE A 49 4.91 2.29 4.12
N SER A 50 4.06 3.05 3.44
CA SER A 50 3.62 4.38 3.87
C SER A 50 2.95 4.35 5.24
N GLU A 51 2.02 3.43 5.46
CA GLU A 51 1.32 3.29 6.74
C GLU A 51 2.28 2.88 7.87
N THR A 52 3.22 1.98 7.57
CA THR A 52 4.24 1.52 8.53
C THR A 52 5.15 2.68 8.95
N LEU A 53 5.71 3.41 7.99
CA LEU A 53 6.60 4.54 8.26
C LEU A 53 5.87 5.68 8.97
N SER A 54 4.62 5.94 8.61
CA SER A 54 3.77 6.92 9.29
C SER A 54 3.53 6.54 10.75
N THR A 55 3.28 5.25 11.03
CA THR A 55 3.13 4.72 12.39
C THR A 55 4.43 4.88 13.18
N CYS A 56 5.59 4.55 12.59
CA CYS A 56 6.89 4.74 13.22
C CYS A 56 7.17 6.21 13.54
N ASN A 57 6.86 7.13 12.60
CA ASN A 57 7.00 8.56 12.82
C ASN A 57 6.11 9.04 13.98
N GLN A 58 4.87 8.54 14.07
CA GLN A 58 3.98 8.88 15.17
C GLN A 58 4.50 8.36 16.52
N ILE A 59 5.00 7.12 16.59
CA ILE A 59 5.64 6.56 17.79
C ILE A 59 6.83 7.42 18.23
N LEU A 60 7.67 7.83 17.28
CA LEU A 60 8.75 8.74 17.57
C LEU A 60 8.18 10.02 18.16
N LYS A 61 7.29 10.72 17.44
CA LYS A 61 6.63 11.95 17.90
C LYS A 61 6.05 11.80 19.30
N ASP A 62 5.48 10.66 19.65
CA ASP A 62 4.87 10.36 20.94
C ASP A 62 5.84 9.95 22.05
N SER A 63 7.11 9.71 21.73
CA SER A 63 8.13 9.40 22.73
C SER A 63 8.42 10.60 23.67
N PRO A 64 8.10 10.49 24.97
CA PRO A 64 8.31 11.58 25.93
C PRO A 64 9.81 11.84 26.15
N ILE A 65 10.62 10.79 26.29
CA ILE A 65 12.08 10.89 26.48
C ILE A 65 12.75 11.63 25.31
N ARG A 66 12.31 11.36 24.08
CA ARG A 66 12.86 12.06 22.92
C ARG A 66 12.43 13.52 22.91
N ARG A 67 11.17 13.85 23.22
CA ARG A 67 10.65 15.24 23.28
C ARG A 67 11.42 16.12 24.25
N GLU A 68 11.99 15.56 25.32
CA GLU A 68 12.82 16.32 26.26
C GLU A 68 14.04 16.97 25.60
N LYS A 69 14.53 16.41 24.48
CA LYS A 69 15.75 16.87 23.80
C LYS A 69 15.53 17.29 22.35
N TRP A 70 14.53 16.73 21.68
CA TRP A 70 14.31 16.91 20.24
C TRP A 70 12.82 16.89 19.88
N GLU A 71 12.41 17.87 19.07
CA GLU A 71 11.08 17.95 18.46
C GLU A 71 11.16 17.65 16.96
N VAL A 72 10.21 16.87 16.43
CA VAL A 72 10.14 16.55 15.00
C VAL A 72 9.29 17.63 14.32
N VAL A 73 9.94 18.60 13.69
CA VAL A 73 9.32 19.83 13.17
C VAL A 73 8.82 19.69 11.72
N ARG A 74 9.43 18.83 10.89
CA ARG A 74 9.05 18.63 9.49
C ARG A 74 8.25 17.35 9.27
N THR A 75 7.15 17.48 8.53
CA THR A 75 6.21 16.41 8.21
C THR A 75 5.80 16.42 6.74
N ASP A 76 6.46 17.27 5.95
CA ASP A 76 6.30 17.46 4.51
C ASP A 76 7.13 16.45 3.71
#